data_AF-A0A5N8HEH5-F1
#
_entry.id   AF-A0A5N8HEH5-F1
#
_cell.length_a   1.000
_cell.length_b   1.000
_cell.length_c   1.000
_cell.angle_alpha   90.00
_cell.angle_beta   90.00
_cell.angle_gamma   90.00
#
_symmetry.space_group_name_H-M   'P 1'
#
loop_
_entity.id
_entity.type
_entity.pdbx_description
1 polymer ?
#
loop_
_entity_poly.entity_id
_entity_poly.type
_entity_poly.pdbx_seq_one_letter_code
_entity_poly.pdbx_strand_id
1 'polypeptide(L)'
;MSKKFTKTILSAIMTGIFIGASASAVAQEFKYGVYSKNHDHDPKFISSDKFVFVYDDESKKAEIRFGSNPYNNNYANKTIIKNIQQDGTFDVVTADGSLTYRVYDKDVAALMRGVVAGGITPDKKLNLYETDVYNLVNKVWAMEKAEANVGLDKYGNVAADPSEIEEHMSLQRYLAGEAANSTIVANELDAQKGELEAQKQNLGKLTTRTDKIDAAAAATAAKVESRTLVGVSSDGTLTRAEGAKNTISVNDGLVALSGRTDRIDAAVGAIDGRVTRNTQS
;
A
#
# COMPACT_ATOMS: atom_id res chain seq x y z
N MET A 1 15.59 -27.22 45.91
CA MET A 1 14.84 -26.65 47.06
C MET A 1 13.41 -26.39 46.62
N SER A 2 12.46 -27.16 47.16
CA SER A 2 11.02 -27.04 46.92
C SER A 2 10.42 -26.14 47.98
N LYS A 3 9.75 -25.04 47.59
CA LYS A 3 8.78 -24.34 48.45
C LYS A 3 7.56 -23.93 47.61
N LYS A 4 6.42 -24.41 48.09
CA LYS A 4 5.12 -24.62 47.45
C LYS A 4 4.38 -23.30 47.18
N PHE A 5 3.71 -23.21 46.02
CA PHE A 5 2.66 -22.24 45.74
C PHE A 5 1.44 -22.56 46.61
N THR A 6 1.07 -21.66 47.52
CA THR A 6 -0.19 -21.73 48.27
C THR A 6 -1.32 -21.24 47.36
N LYS A 7 -2.18 -22.17 46.92
CA LYS A 7 -3.48 -21.87 46.32
C LYS A 7 -4.46 -21.56 47.44
N THR A 8 -5.09 -20.38 47.41
CA THR A 8 -6.26 -20.07 48.25
C THR A 8 -7.47 -19.74 47.38
N ILE A 9 -8.26 -20.80 47.19
CA ILE A 9 -9.72 -20.95 47.21
C ILE A 9 -10.60 -19.73 46.88
N LEU A 10 -11.42 -19.94 45.85
CA LEU A 10 -12.63 -19.25 45.44
C LEU A 10 -13.84 -19.67 46.31
N SER A 11 -14.53 -18.73 46.95
CA SER A 11 -15.95 -18.74 47.39
C SER A 11 -16.19 -17.47 48.24
N ALA A 12 -17.37 -16.89 48.45
CA ALA A 12 -18.70 -16.87 47.85
C ALA A 12 -19.40 -15.59 48.39
N ILE A 13 -20.41 -15.12 47.65
CA ILE A 13 -21.43 -14.09 47.96
C ILE A 13 -21.63 -13.78 49.45
N MET A 14 -21.68 -12.50 49.85
CA MET A 14 -22.66 -11.96 50.81
C MET A 14 -22.71 -10.41 50.83
N THR A 15 -23.94 -9.92 50.84
CA THR A 15 -24.46 -8.56 51.04
C THR A 15 -23.93 -7.89 52.32
N GLY A 16 -23.68 -6.57 52.31
CA GLY A 16 -23.65 -5.75 53.53
C GLY A 16 -22.44 -4.82 53.70
N ILE A 17 -22.76 -3.54 53.86
CA ILE A 17 -21.96 -2.38 54.30
C ILE A 17 -20.73 -2.72 55.16
N PHE A 18 -19.56 -2.14 54.81
CA PHE A 18 -18.49 -1.87 55.79
C PHE A 18 -17.87 -0.49 55.59
N ILE A 19 -17.98 0.34 56.63
CA ILE A 19 -17.10 1.46 56.96
C ILE A 19 -15.94 0.90 57.80
N GLY A 20 -14.71 1.30 57.54
CA GLY A 20 -13.62 1.20 58.53
C GLY A 20 -12.26 0.74 57.99
N ALA A 21 -11.30 1.66 58.05
CA ALA A 21 -9.87 1.57 57.75
C ALA A 21 -9.19 0.19 57.92
N SER A 22 -8.51 -0.28 56.87
CA SER A 22 -7.16 -0.86 56.94
C SER A 22 -6.56 -0.98 55.54
N ALA A 23 -5.29 -0.57 55.41
CA ALA A 23 -4.55 -0.53 54.18
C ALA A 23 -4.25 -1.94 53.66
N SER A 24 -5.02 -2.36 52.67
CA SER A 24 -4.66 -3.34 51.65
C SER A 24 -5.47 -2.89 50.44
N ALA A 25 -4.84 -2.59 49.31
CA ALA A 25 -5.52 -2.17 48.09
C ALA A 25 -6.34 -3.35 47.55
N VAL A 26 -7.53 -3.54 48.14
CA VAL A 26 -8.61 -4.31 47.56
C VAL A 26 -9.33 -3.35 46.62
N ALA A 27 -9.45 -3.72 45.35
CA ALA A 27 -10.26 -2.99 44.37
C ALA A 27 -11.66 -2.77 44.97
N GLN A 28 -12.02 -1.51 45.25
CA GLN A 28 -13.29 -1.18 45.85
C GLN A 28 -14.29 -0.86 44.74
N GLU A 29 -15.19 -1.80 44.49
CA GLU A 29 -16.36 -1.61 43.61
C GLU A 29 -17.53 -1.00 44.40
N PHE A 30 -18.10 0.07 43.86
CA PHE A 30 -19.28 0.74 44.37
C PHE A 30 -20.48 0.47 43.44
N LYS A 31 -21.59 -0.02 44.00
CA LYS A 31 -22.80 -0.38 43.24
C LYS A 31 -23.93 0.61 43.51
N TYR A 32 -24.55 1.08 42.44
CA TYR A 32 -25.61 2.08 42.47
C TYR A 32 -26.84 1.56 41.72
N GLY A 33 -28.01 1.60 42.37
CA GLY A 33 -29.30 1.26 41.74
C GLY A 33 -29.88 2.40 40.91
N VAL A 34 -30.86 2.10 40.06
CA VAL A 34 -31.54 3.07 39.18
C VAL A 34 -32.99 3.29 39.62
N TYR A 35 -33.62 4.41 39.26
CA TYR A 35 -35.04 4.65 39.53
C TYR A 35 -35.93 3.77 38.65
N SER A 36 -36.89 3.09 39.27
CA SER A 36 -37.87 2.29 38.55
C SER A 36 -38.79 3.16 37.68
N LYS A 37 -39.35 2.54 36.65
CA LYS A 37 -40.17 3.23 35.63
C LYS A 37 -41.34 4.00 36.26
N ASN A 38 -41.52 5.27 35.85
CA ASN A 38 -42.59 6.18 36.28
C ASN A 38 -42.54 6.64 37.75
N HIS A 39 -41.42 6.43 38.44
CA HIS A 39 -41.24 6.83 39.83
C HIS A 39 -40.14 7.88 39.96
N ASP A 40 -40.48 9.10 39.53
CA ASP A 40 -39.54 10.21 39.46
C ASP A 40 -39.05 10.65 40.84
N HIS A 41 -37.74 10.53 41.05
CA HIS A 41 -37.03 11.06 42.21
C HIS A 41 -37.52 10.53 43.58
N ASP A 42 -38.32 9.46 43.61
CA ASP A 42 -38.76 8.81 44.84
C ASP A 42 -37.78 7.70 45.24
N PRO A 43 -37.03 7.88 46.35
CA PRO A 43 -35.98 6.94 46.76
C PRO A 43 -36.49 5.54 47.07
N LYS A 44 -37.79 5.38 47.35
CA LYS A 44 -38.41 4.07 47.60
C LYS A 44 -38.40 3.17 46.36
N PHE A 45 -38.16 3.76 45.19
CA PHE A 45 -38.24 3.10 43.90
C PHE A 45 -36.87 2.99 43.23
N ILE A 46 -35.78 3.18 43.97
CA ILE A 46 -34.43 2.84 43.49
C ILE A 46 -34.23 1.34 43.67
N SER A 47 -33.85 0.65 42.59
CA SER A 47 -33.57 -0.79 42.62
C SER A 47 -32.34 -1.15 41.79
N SER A 48 -31.62 -2.17 42.24
CA SER A 48 -30.55 -2.83 41.48
C SER A 48 -31.03 -4.11 40.79
N ASP A 49 -32.33 -4.40 40.81
CA ASP A 49 -32.89 -5.65 40.29
C ASP A 49 -32.86 -5.68 38.76
N LYS A 50 -33.15 -4.55 38.11
CA LYS A 50 -33.17 -4.44 36.64
C LYS A 50 -31.83 -4.05 36.06
N PHE A 51 -31.23 -2.99 36.59
CA PHE A 51 -29.94 -2.47 36.17
C PHE A 51 -29.13 -2.02 37.38
N VAL A 52 -27.82 -2.10 37.27
CA VAL A 52 -26.88 -1.62 38.29
C VAL A 52 -25.72 -0.92 37.61
N PHE A 53 -25.40 0.28 38.10
CA PHE A 53 -24.18 0.98 37.74
C PHE A 53 -23.09 0.59 38.74
N VAL A 54 -21.95 0.12 38.24
CA VAL A 54 -20.82 -0.33 39.05
C VAL A 54 -19.63 0.56 38.74
N TYR A 55 -19.11 1.25 39.75
CA TYR A 55 -17.94 2.09 39.64
C TYR A 55 -16.78 1.45 40.39
N ASP A 56 -15.64 1.33 39.72
CA ASP A 56 -14.40 0.83 40.26
C ASP A 56 -13.48 2.01 40.58
N ASP A 57 -13.19 2.21 41.87
CA ASP A 57 -12.43 3.38 42.31
C ASP A 57 -10.92 3.25 42.05
N GLU A 58 -10.41 2.06 41.75
CA GLU A 58 -9.00 1.88 41.42
C GLU A 58 -8.71 2.33 39.98
N SER A 59 -9.50 1.82 39.03
CA SER A 59 -9.44 2.15 37.61
C SER A 59 -10.12 3.47 37.25
N LYS A 60 -10.92 4.03 38.17
CA LYS A 60 -11.77 5.21 37.96
C LYS A 60 -12.71 5.06 36.76
N LYS A 61 -13.16 3.84 36.48
CA LYS A 61 -14.08 3.51 35.40
C LYS A 61 -15.36 2.91 35.95
N ALA A 62 -16.39 2.92 35.13
CA ALA A 62 -17.64 2.28 35.47
C ALA A 62 -18.13 1.30 34.40
N GLU A 63 -19.11 0.49 34.78
CA GLU A 63 -19.89 -0.36 33.90
C GLU A 63 -21.37 -0.30 34.28
N ILE A 64 -22.23 -0.57 33.30
CA ILE A 64 -23.66 -0.80 33.53
C ILE A 64 -23.91 -2.29 33.31
N ARG A 65 -24.52 -2.94 34.30
CA ARG A 65 -24.91 -4.35 34.23
C ARG A 65 -26.41 -4.50 34.36
N PHE A 66 -26.92 -5.62 33.86
CA PHE A 66 -28.22 -6.12 34.30
C PHE A 66 -28.15 -6.49 35.77
N GLY A 67 -29.23 -6.24 36.48
CA GLY A 67 -29.38 -6.65 37.87
C GLY A 67 -29.61 -8.15 38.02
N SER A 68 -29.99 -8.55 39.24
CA SER A 68 -30.28 -9.94 39.60
C SER A 68 -31.58 -10.47 39.00
N ASN A 69 -32.54 -9.59 38.69
CA ASN A 69 -33.86 -9.92 38.17
C ASN A 69 -34.25 -8.99 37.01
N PRO A 70 -33.52 -9.00 35.87
CA PRO A 70 -33.76 -8.12 34.73
C PRO A 70 -35.09 -8.43 34.02
N TYR A 71 -35.44 -7.67 32.98
CA TYR A 71 -36.63 -7.97 32.16
C TYR A 71 -36.54 -9.32 31.45
N ASN A 72 -35.31 -9.77 31.13
CA ASN A 72 -35.04 -11.09 30.58
C ASN A 72 -33.94 -11.77 31.40
N ASN A 73 -34.31 -12.81 32.14
CA ASN A 73 -33.44 -13.50 33.10
C ASN A 73 -32.18 -14.14 32.48
N ASN A 74 -32.16 -14.36 31.16
CA ASN A 74 -30.96 -14.83 30.45
C ASN A 74 -29.79 -13.82 30.50
N TYR A 75 -30.08 -12.57 30.90
CA TYR A 75 -29.09 -11.51 31.03
C TYR A 75 -28.74 -11.18 32.48
N ALA A 76 -29.25 -11.91 33.49
CA ALA A 76 -28.99 -11.60 34.90
C ALA A 76 -27.50 -11.44 35.19
N ASN A 77 -27.12 -10.35 35.85
CA ASN A 77 -25.75 -9.97 36.21
C ASN A 77 -24.75 -9.81 35.04
N LYS A 78 -25.20 -9.83 33.77
CA LYS A 78 -24.32 -9.61 32.63
C LYS A 78 -24.02 -8.12 32.46
N THR A 79 -22.76 -7.81 32.12
CA THR A 79 -22.36 -6.45 31.73
C THR A 79 -22.97 -6.08 30.39
N ILE A 80 -23.52 -4.87 30.32
CA ILE A 80 -24.12 -4.26 29.12
C ILE A 80 -23.12 -3.29 28.51
N ILE A 81 -22.62 -2.36 29.33
CA ILE A 81 -21.68 -1.31 28.92
C ILE A 81 -20.48 -1.41 29.85
N LYS A 82 -19.29 -1.47 29.27
CA LYS A 82 -18.01 -1.59 29.98
C LYS A 82 -17.16 -0.35 29.77
N ASN A 83 -16.19 -0.13 30.65
CA ASN A 83 -15.16 0.90 30.51
C ASN A 83 -15.71 2.33 30.30
N ILE A 84 -16.79 2.68 31.01
CA ILE A 84 -17.27 4.06 31.07
C ILE A 84 -16.19 4.91 31.72
N GLN A 85 -15.69 5.87 30.95
CA GLN A 85 -14.61 6.77 31.33
C GLN A 85 -15.12 7.85 32.28
N GLN A 86 -14.23 8.57 32.97
CA GLN A 86 -14.58 9.61 33.95
C GLN A 86 -15.46 10.75 33.40
N ASP A 87 -15.40 11.02 32.09
CA ASP A 87 -16.23 12.01 31.41
C ASP A 87 -17.65 11.49 31.07
N GLY A 88 -17.90 10.20 31.30
CA GLY A 88 -19.15 9.51 30.97
C GLY A 88 -19.18 8.83 29.62
N THR A 89 -18.12 8.93 28.83
CA THR A 89 -18.06 8.31 27.51
C THR A 89 -17.66 6.85 27.58
N PHE A 90 -18.06 6.06 26.60
CA PHE A 90 -17.66 4.66 26.47
C PHE A 90 -17.59 4.25 25.00
N ASP A 91 -16.86 3.17 24.73
CA ASP A 91 -16.68 2.63 23.39
C ASP A 91 -17.58 1.40 23.17
N VAL A 92 -18.29 1.39 22.04
CA VAL A 92 -19.07 0.23 21.56
C VAL A 92 -18.42 -0.28 20.28
N VAL A 93 -18.08 -1.55 20.25
CA VAL A 93 -17.46 -2.19 19.09
C VAL A 93 -18.51 -3.03 18.37
N THR A 94 -18.59 -2.94 17.05
CA THR A 94 -19.46 -3.80 16.24
C THR A 94 -19.08 -5.27 16.39
N ALA A 95 -20.04 -6.19 16.17
CA ALA A 95 -19.86 -7.62 16.36
C ALA A 95 -18.75 -8.22 15.47
N ASP A 96 -18.56 -7.64 14.28
CA ASP A 96 -17.49 -7.97 13.34
C ASP A 96 -16.14 -7.30 13.69
N GLY A 97 -16.09 -6.47 14.74
CA GLY A 97 -14.91 -5.73 15.16
C GLY A 97 -14.49 -4.60 14.22
N SER A 98 -15.30 -4.26 13.21
CA SER A 98 -14.91 -3.32 12.16
C SER A 98 -14.99 -1.86 12.56
N LEU A 99 -15.92 -1.48 13.45
CA LEU A 99 -16.13 -0.11 13.89
C LEU A 99 -16.12 -0.01 15.41
N THR A 100 -15.63 1.14 15.89
CA THR A 100 -15.74 1.55 17.29
C THR A 100 -16.48 2.88 17.38
N TYR A 101 -17.64 2.89 18.05
CA TYR A 101 -18.41 4.08 18.35
C TYR A 101 -18.03 4.62 19.73
N ARG A 102 -17.58 5.87 19.79
CA ARG A 102 -17.48 6.62 21.05
C ARG A 102 -18.85 7.20 21.39
N VAL A 103 -19.50 6.67 22.42
CA VAL A 103 -20.85 7.05 22.82
C VAL A 103 -20.78 8.03 24.00
N TYR A 104 -21.55 9.10 23.92
CA TYR A 104 -21.83 10.01 25.04
C TYR A 104 -23.31 9.96 25.36
N ASP A 105 -23.63 9.63 26.61
CA ASP A 105 -24.98 9.75 27.14
C ASP A 105 -24.97 10.77 28.28
N LYS A 106 -25.87 11.76 28.21
CA LYS A 106 -25.86 12.91 29.14
C LYS A 106 -26.10 12.48 30.60
N ASP A 107 -26.93 11.46 30.82
CA ASP A 107 -27.37 11.04 32.15
C ASP A 107 -26.32 10.11 32.76
N VAL A 108 -25.74 9.21 31.97
CA VAL A 108 -24.55 8.42 32.36
C VAL A 108 -23.36 9.34 32.66
N ALA A 109 -23.15 10.40 31.88
CA ALA A 109 -22.07 11.33 32.09
C ALA A 109 -22.25 12.22 33.33
N ALA A 110 -23.47 12.69 33.58
CA ALA A 110 -23.80 13.39 34.82
C ALA A 110 -23.58 12.50 36.04
N LEU A 111 -23.99 11.23 35.94
CA LEU A 111 -23.76 10.22 36.95
C LEU A 111 -22.27 10.02 37.23
N MET A 112 -21.50 9.71 36.19
CA MET A 112 -20.07 9.43 36.34
C MET A 112 -19.33 10.60 36.99
N ARG A 113 -19.62 11.84 36.57
CA ARG A 113 -19.05 13.04 37.21
C ARG A 113 -19.43 13.16 38.68
N GLY A 114 -20.68 12.86 39.05
CA GLY A 114 -21.13 12.91 40.43
C GLY A 114 -20.47 11.86 41.32
N VAL A 115 -20.26 10.64 40.79
CA VAL A 115 -19.55 9.56 41.49
C VAL A 115 -18.06 9.90 41.67
N VAL A 116 -17.40 10.35 40.60
CA VAL A 116 -15.97 10.73 40.63
C VAL A 116 -15.72 11.92 41.56
N ALA A 117 -16.64 12.90 41.62
CA ALA A 117 -16.54 14.04 42.52
C ALA A 117 -16.86 13.69 44.00
N GLY A 118 -17.24 12.44 44.30
CA GLY A 118 -17.67 12.01 45.62
C GLY A 118 -19.00 12.62 46.09
N GLY A 119 -19.72 13.30 45.18
CA GLY A 119 -21.03 13.91 45.46
C GLY A 119 -22.17 12.91 45.46
N ILE A 120 -21.99 11.78 44.76
CA ILE A 120 -22.90 10.64 44.73
C ILE A 120 -22.22 9.49 45.48
N THR A 121 -22.84 9.03 46.56
CA THR A 121 -22.45 7.85 47.32
C THR A 121 -23.44 6.71 47.02
N PRO A 122 -23.11 5.43 47.28
CA PRO A 122 -24.04 4.32 47.00
C PRO A 122 -25.40 4.44 47.70
N ASP A 123 -25.44 5.18 48.80
CA ASP A 123 -26.62 5.55 49.59
C ASP A 123 -27.30 6.86 49.13
N LYS A 124 -26.70 7.61 48.19
CA LYS A 124 -27.23 8.85 47.60
C LYS A 124 -27.68 8.66 46.15
N LYS A 125 -28.66 9.50 45.81
CA LYS A 125 -29.63 9.33 44.73
C LYS A 125 -29.04 9.54 43.33
N LEU A 126 -29.40 8.64 42.41
CA LEU A 126 -29.00 8.63 41.00
C LEU A 126 -30.06 9.32 40.13
N ASN A 127 -29.74 10.33 39.32
CA ASN A 127 -30.68 10.79 38.28
C ASN A 127 -30.56 9.91 37.02
N LEU A 128 -30.81 8.61 37.17
CA LEU A 128 -30.82 7.65 36.06
C LEU A 128 -32.01 6.71 36.22
N TYR A 129 -32.80 6.60 35.16
CA TYR A 129 -34.06 5.86 35.17
C TYR A 129 -33.92 4.54 34.40
N GLU A 130 -34.65 3.51 34.84
CA GLU A 130 -34.70 2.22 34.13
C GLU A 130 -35.05 2.38 32.65
N THR A 131 -35.93 3.34 32.31
CA THR A 131 -36.34 3.59 30.92
C THR A 131 -35.20 4.16 30.09
N ASP A 132 -34.41 5.07 30.65
CA ASP A 132 -33.26 5.68 29.95
C ASP A 132 -32.15 4.65 29.76
N VAL A 133 -31.87 3.85 30.78
CA VAL A 133 -30.91 2.74 30.68
C VAL A 133 -31.36 1.72 29.66
N TYR A 134 -32.64 1.36 29.64
CA TYR A 134 -33.19 0.44 28.64
C TYR A 134 -33.07 0.99 27.21
N ASN A 135 -33.36 2.27 27.01
CA ASN A 135 -33.18 2.93 25.71
C ASN A 135 -31.71 2.97 25.29
N LEU A 136 -30.80 3.23 26.24
CA LEU A 136 -29.36 3.19 26.00
C LEU A 136 -28.90 1.78 25.62
N VAL A 137 -29.36 0.74 26.33
CA VAL A 137 -29.09 -0.67 26.01
C VAL A 137 -29.50 -0.99 24.57
N ASN A 138 -30.71 -0.60 24.17
CA ASN A 138 -31.20 -0.87 22.81
C ASN A 138 -30.34 -0.16 21.74
N LYS A 139 -29.90 1.06 22.00
CA LYS A 139 -28.97 1.78 21.12
C LYS A 139 -27.62 1.08 21.03
N VAL A 140 -27.07 0.67 22.17
CA VAL A 140 -25.79 -0.07 22.22
C VAL A 140 -25.89 -1.38 21.45
N TRP A 141 -26.96 -2.16 21.65
CA TRP A 141 -27.17 -3.39 20.88
C TRP A 141 -27.38 -3.15 19.39
N ALA A 142 -28.01 -2.05 18.99
CA ALA A 142 -28.12 -1.68 17.59
C ALA A 142 -26.75 -1.34 17.00
N MET A 143 -25.90 -0.61 17.75
CA MET A 143 -24.51 -0.32 17.35
C MET A 143 -23.65 -1.59 17.28
N GLU A 144 -23.77 -2.51 18.26
CA GLU A 144 -23.07 -3.79 18.24
C GLU A 144 -23.45 -4.64 17.02
N LYS A 145 -24.71 -4.56 16.57
CA LYS A 145 -25.20 -5.30 15.40
C LYS A 145 -25.02 -4.55 14.08
N ALA A 146 -24.52 -3.32 14.10
CA ALA A 146 -24.29 -2.58 12.87
C ALA A 146 -23.16 -3.24 12.08
N GLU A 147 -23.37 -3.39 10.78
CA GLU A 147 -22.36 -3.94 9.86
C GLU A 147 -21.87 -2.82 8.94
N ALA A 148 -20.56 -2.70 8.79
CA ALA A 148 -19.94 -1.79 7.84
C ALA A 148 -19.78 -2.48 6.49
N ASN A 149 -20.72 -2.23 5.58
CA ASN A 149 -20.76 -2.88 4.27
C ASN A 149 -20.61 -1.87 3.13
N VAL A 150 -20.09 -2.34 2.01
CA VAL A 150 -20.02 -1.67 0.72
C VAL A 150 -21.11 -2.28 -0.15
N GLY A 151 -21.94 -1.42 -0.77
CA GLY A 151 -22.90 -1.86 -1.78
C GLY A 151 -22.20 -2.04 -3.11
N LEU A 152 -22.36 -3.20 -3.72
CA LEU A 152 -21.79 -3.54 -5.02
C LEU A 152 -22.88 -3.63 -6.08
N ASP A 153 -22.55 -3.16 -7.28
CA ASP A 153 -23.40 -3.27 -8.46
C ASP A 153 -23.36 -4.70 -9.05
N LYS A 154 -24.14 -4.94 -10.11
CA LYS A 154 -24.18 -6.22 -10.84
C LYS A 154 -22.84 -6.68 -11.43
N TYR A 155 -21.84 -5.79 -11.48
CA TYR A 155 -20.49 -6.07 -11.98
C TYR A 155 -19.48 -6.26 -10.85
N GLY A 156 -19.88 -6.12 -9.58
CA GLY A 156 -19.01 -6.23 -8.41
C GLY A 156 -18.23 -4.94 -8.10
N ASN A 157 -18.57 -3.80 -8.71
CA ASN A 157 -17.97 -2.51 -8.40
C ASN A 157 -18.78 -1.80 -7.31
N VAL A 158 -18.20 -0.81 -6.64
CA VAL A 158 -18.96 0.06 -5.72
C VAL A 158 -20.10 0.74 -6.47
N ALA A 159 -21.33 0.47 -6.04
CA ALA A 159 -22.53 1.04 -6.66
C ALA A 159 -22.53 2.57 -6.53
N ALA A 160 -22.90 3.27 -7.60
CA ALA A 160 -22.94 4.73 -7.60
C ALA A 160 -24.19 5.28 -6.90
N ASP A 161 -25.27 4.48 -6.87
CA ASP A 161 -26.54 4.81 -6.24
C ASP A 161 -27.07 3.62 -5.41
N PRO A 162 -27.80 3.86 -4.29
CA PRO A 162 -28.39 2.78 -3.50
C PRO A 162 -29.33 1.85 -4.26
N SER A 163 -30.00 2.32 -5.32
CA SER A 163 -30.88 1.50 -6.16
C SER A 163 -30.15 0.53 -7.08
N GLU A 164 -28.84 0.73 -7.28
CA GLU A 164 -27.98 -0.14 -8.09
C GLU A 164 -27.30 -1.23 -7.26
N ILE A 165 -27.50 -1.25 -5.94
CA ILE A 165 -26.90 -2.24 -5.04
C ILE A 165 -27.58 -3.60 -5.25
N GLU A 166 -26.81 -4.56 -5.75
CA GLU A 166 -27.22 -5.95 -5.92
C GLU A 166 -26.64 -6.85 -4.82
N GLU A 167 -25.47 -6.49 -4.27
CA GLU A 167 -24.81 -7.24 -3.21
C GLU A 167 -24.23 -6.30 -2.13
N HIS A 168 -24.28 -6.73 -0.86
CA HIS A 168 -23.55 -6.09 0.22
C HIS A 168 -22.33 -6.91 0.61
N MET A 169 -21.15 -6.30 0.55
CA MET A 169 -19.89 -6.90 0.97
C MET A 169 -19.35 -6.19 2.21
N SER A 170 -18.81 -6.94 3.18
CA SER A 170 -18.08 -6.34 4.31
C SER A 170 -16.96 -5.43 3.83
N LEU A 171 -16.88 -4.21 4.36
CA LEU A 171 -15.85 -3.23 4.00
C LEU A 171 -14.43 -3.79 4.19
N GLN A 172 -14.20 -4.59 5.23
CA GLN A 172 -12.90 -5.23 5.47
C GLN A 172 -12.52 -6.19 4.33
N ARG A 173 -13.48 -7.01 3.87
CA ARG A 173 -13.25 -7.94 2.76
C ARG A 173 -12.99 -7.19 1.45
N TYR A 174 -13.79 -6.15 1.19
CA TYR A 174 -13.62 -5.31 0.01
C TYR A 174 -12.23 -4.66 -0.02
N LEU A 175 -11.81 -4.01 1.08
CA LEU A 175 -10.49 -3.39 1.18
C LEU A 175 -9.33 -4.41 1.08
N ALA A 176 -9.50 -5.62 1.63
CA ALA A 176 -8.51 -6.69 1.49
C ALA A 176 -8.37 -7.15 0.03
N GLY A 177 -9.47 -7.24 -0.71
CA GLY A 177 -9.48 -7.53 -2.14
C GLY A 177 -8.77 -6.44 -2.95
N GLU A 178 -9.11 -5.18 -2.72
CA GLU A 178 -8.47 -4.03 -3.40
C GLU A 178 -6.97 -3.96 -3.11
N ALA A 179 -6.55 -4.20 -1.87
CA ALA A 179 -5.13 -4.21 -1.50
C ALA A 179 -4.35 -5.34 -2.21
N ALA A 180 -4.96 -6.53 -2.32
CA ALA A 180 -4.36 -7.63 -3.06
C ALA A 180 -4.22 -7.30 -4.56
N ASN A 181 -5.26 -6.72 -5.16
CA ASN A 181 -5.25 -6.33 -6.56
C ASN A 181 -4.19 -5.25 -6.85
N SER A 182 -4.09 -4.22 -6.00
CA SER A 182 -3.05 -3.19 -6.12
C SER A 182 -1.63 -3.76 -6.04
N THR A 183 -1.41 -4.80 -5.22
CA THR A 183 -0.09 -5.44 -5.08
C THR A 183 0.30 -6.22 -6.34
N ILE A 184 -0.67 -6.89 -6.97
CA ILE A 184 -0.45 -7.61 -8.24
C ILE A 184 -0.01 -6.62 -9.33
N VAL A 185 -0.76 -5.52 -9.49
CA VAL A 185 -0.45 -4.49 -10.50
C VAL A 185 0.94 -3.89 -10.29
N ALA A 186 1.34 -3.64 -9.03
CA ALA A 186 2.67 -3.11 -8.72
C ALA A 186 3.80 -4.07 -9.15
N ASN A 187 3.65 -5.37 -8.87
CA ASN A 187 4.66 -6.38 -9.24
C ASN A 187 4.78 -6.54 -10.76
N GLU A 188 3.66 -6.53 -11.48
CA GLU A 188 3.65 -6.60 -12.94
C GLU A 188 4.36 -5.38 -13.57
N LEU A 189 4.13 -4.18 -13.02
CA LEU A 189 4.78 -2.96 -13.48
C LEU A 189 6.30 -3.00 -13.25
N ASP A 190 6.76 -3.48 -12.10
CA ASP A 190 8.18 -3.62 -11.81
C ASP A 190 8.86 -4.65 -12.72
N ALA A 191 8.18 -5.76 -13.06
CA ALA A 191 8.67 -6.72 -14.03
C ALA A 191 8.84 -6.09 -15.43
N GLN A 192 7.82 -5.37 -15.91
CA GLN A 192 7.87 -4.67 -17.20
C GLN A 192 8.99 -3.61 -17.24
N LYS A 193 9.20 -2.89 -16.14
CA LYS A 193 10.30 -1.93 -16.00
C LYS A 193 11.67 -2.62 -16.09
N GLY A 194 11.83 -3.78 -15.45
CA GLY A 194 13.04 -4.59 -15.54
C GLY A 194 13.37 -5.02 -16.97
N GLU A 195 12.37 -5.49 -17.72
CA GLU A 195 12.51 -5.87 -19.12
C GLU A 195 12.89 -4.67 -20.01
N LEU A 196 12.26 -3.51 -19.79
CA LEU A 196 12.54 -2.29 -20.54
C LEU A 196 13.99 -1.82 -20.34
N GLU A 197 14.50 -1.86 -19.11
CA GLU A 197 15.89 -1.47 -18.83
C GLU A 197 16.89 -2.44 -19.48
N ALA A 198 16.59 -3.74 -19.53
CA ALA A 198 17.39 -4.71 -20.26
C ALA A 198 17.42 -4.43 -21.77
N GLN A 199 16.27 -4.06 -22.36
CA GLN A 199 16.19 -3.67 -23.77
C GLN A 199 17.00 -2.41 -24.08
N LYS A 200 16.95 -1.38 -23.22
CA LYS A 200 17.76 -0.16 -23.37
C LYS A 200 19.26 -0.45 -23.36
N GLN A 201 19.72 -1.35 -22.47
CA GLN A 201 21.12 -1.76 -22.45
C GLN A 201 21.54 -2.48 -23.73
N ASN A 202 20.68 -3.35 -24.26
CA ASN A 202 20.94 -4.04 -25.54
C ASN A 202 20.98 -3.05 -26.71
N LEU A 203 20.09 -2.06 -26.73
CA LEU A 203 20.11 -0.98 -27.72
C LEU A 203 21.41 -0.17 -27.66
N GLY A 204 21.87 0.20 -26.46
CA GLY A 204 23.15 0.91 -26.28
C GLY A 204 24.37 0.12 -26.80
N LYS A 205 24.39 -1.20 -26.59
CA LYS A 205 25.42 -2.09 -27.17
C LYS A 205 25.35 -2.14 -28.69
N LEU A 206 24.14 -2.14 -29.28
CA LEU A 206 23.95 -2.16 -30.72
C LEU A 206 24.44 -0.87 -31.36
N THR A 207 24.08 0.30 -30.80
CA THR A 207 24.59 1.61 -31.27
C THR A 207 26.12 1.64 -31.29
N THR A 208 26.76 1.19 -30.21
CA THR A 208 28.23 1.13 -30.14
C THR A 208 28.84 0.22 -31.22
N ARG A 209 28.16 -0.87 -31.60
CA ARG A 209 28.62 -1.75 -32.68
C ARG A 209 28.46 -1.08 -34.04
N THR A 210 27.38 -0.33 -34.26
CA THR A 210 27.15 0.44 -35.48
C THR A 210 28.26 1.46 -35.69
N ASP A 211 28.61 2.26 -34.69
CA ASP A 211 29.69 3.26 -34.79
C ASP A 211 31.04 2.63 -35.17
N LYS A 212 31.35 1.44 -34.62
CA LYS A 212 32.57 0.69 -34.95
C LYS A 212 32.55 0.18 -36.39
N ILE A 213 31.39 -0.27 -36.87
CA ILE A 213 31.23 -0.73 -38.25
C ILE A 213 31.38 0.44 -39.22
N ASP A 214 30.75 1.58 -38.94
CA ASP A 214 30.83 2.77 -39.78
C ASP A 214 32.27 3.28 -39.88
N ALA A 215 33.00 3.32 -38.75
CA ALA A 215 34.42 3.67 -38.75
C ALA A 215 35.28 2.67 -39.56
N ALA A 216 35.03 1.37 -39.41
CA ALA A 216 35.75 0.34 -40.14
C ALA A 216 35.45 0.38 -41.65
N ALA A 217 34.20 0.64 -42.02
CA ALA A 217 33.77 0.80 -43.41
C ALA A 217 34.43 2.03 -44.06
N ALA A 218 34.43 3.17 -43.37
CA ALA A 218 35.09 4.39 -43.83
C ALA A 218 36.62 4.19 -44.00
N ALA A 219 37.28 3.55 -43.04
CA ALA A 219 38.70 3.22 -43.15
C ALA A 219 38.99 2.28 -44.33
N THR A 220 38.12 1.30 -44.57
CA THR A 220 38.23 0.40 -45.73
C THR A 220 38.04 1.14 -47.04
N ALA A 221 37.03 2.00 -47.14
CA ALA A 221 36.78 2.82 -48.33
C ALA A 221 37.98 3.72 -48.67
N ALA A 222 38.53 4.44 -47.69
CA ALA A 222 39.72 5.28 -47.88
C ALA A 222 40.95 4.46 -48.33
N LYS A 223 41.12 3.24 -47.79
CA LYS A 223 42.20 2.34 -48.22
C LYS A 223 42.00 1.81 -49.64
N VAL A 224 40.76 1.60 -50.07
CA VAL A 224 40.46 1.21 -51.45
C VAL A 224 40.76 2.39 -52.38
N GLU A 225 40.18 3.56 -52.14
CA GLU A 225 40.37 4.75 -52.99
C GLU A 225 41.85 5.14 -53.17
N SER A 226 42.64 5.13 -52.07
CA SER A 226 44.07 5.44 -52.12
C SER A 226 44.91 4.44 -52.92
N ARG A 227 44.38 3.25 -53.22
CA ARG A 227 45.09 2.16 -53.91
C ARG A 227 44.53 1.83 -55.29
N THR A 228 43.32 2.26 -55.61
CA THR A 228 42.64 1.88 -56.86
C THR A 228 42.46 3.03 -57.85
N LEU A 229 42.92 4.23 -57.52
CA LEU A 229 42.86 5.42 -58.38
C LEU A 229 44.24 5.99 -58.68
N VAL A 230 44.38 6.57 -59.87
CA VAL A 230 45.55 7.39 -60.28
C VAL A 230 45.08 8.72 -60.86
N GLY A 231 45.89 9.77 -60.66
CA GLY A 231 45.63 11.08 -61.23
C GLY A 231 46.06 11.15 -62.70
N VAL A 232 45.38 11.96 -63.50
CA VAL A 232 45.74 12.22 -64.90
C VAL A 232 45.86 13.72 -65.13
N SER A 233 47.07 14.15 -65.48
CA SER A 233 47.36 15.55 -65.84
C SER A 233 46.77 15.89 -67.22
N SER A 234 46.69 17.19 -67.54
CA SER A 234 46.15 17.66 -68.83
C SER A 234 46.96 17.20 -70.05
N ASP A 235 48.24 16.86 -69.86
CA ASP A 235 49.15 16.31 -70.87
C ASP A 235 49.07 14.77 -70.98
N GLY A 236 48.21 14.12 -70.20
CA GLY A 236 48.05 12.66 -70.15
C GLY A 236 49.07 11.93 -69.27
N THR A 237 49.91 12.65 -68.53
CA THR A 237 50.84 12.05 -67.57
C THR A 237 50.10 11.52 -66.33
N LEU A 238 50.49 10.32 -65.86
CA LEU A 238 49.93 9.72 -64.64
C LEU A 238 50.60 10.31 -63.40
N THR A 239 49.80 10.68 -62.41
CA THR A 239 50.23 11.28 -61.14
C THR A 239 49.57 10.60 -59.95
N ARG A 240 49.91 11.02 -58.73
CA ARG A 240 49.15 10.60 -57.54
C ARG A 240 47.71 11.11 -57.66
N ALA A 241 46.75 10.27 -57.29
CA ALA A 241 45.33 10.64 -57.35
C ALA A 241 44.96 11.76 -56.38
N GLU A 242 45.69 11.90 -55.26
CA GLU A 242 45.40 12.87 -54.23
C GLU A 242 45.57 14.31 -54.75
N GLY A 243 44.48 15.08 -54.69
CA GLY A 243 44.42 16.45 -55.21
C GLY A 243 44.40 16.55 -56.75
N ALA A 244 44.34 15.44 -57.48
CA ALA A 244 44.26 15.47 -58.94
C ALA A 244 42.85 15.91 -59.40
N LYS A 245 42.81 16.74 -60.45
CA LYS A 245 41.54 17.22 -61.04
C LYS A 245 40.75 16.10 -61.74
N ASN A 246 41.46 15.17 -62.37
CA ASN A 246 40.91 14.00 -63.03
C ASN A 246 41.57 12.75 -62.46
N THR A 247 40.78 11.73 -62.18
CA THR A 247 41.24 10.41 -61.76
C THR A 247 40.65 9.33 -62.64
N ILE A 248 41.39 8.24 -62.79
CA ILE A 248 40.92 7.00 -63.45
C ILE A 248 41.23 5.82 -62.55
N SER A 249 40.58 4.67 -62.80
CA SER A 249 40.94 3.45 -62.10
C SER A 249 42.35 3.00 -62.50
N VAL A 250 43.06 2.38 -61.56
CA VAL A 250 44.39 1.78 -61.83
C VAL A 250 44.31 0.77 -62.98
N ASN A 251 43.21 0.01 -63.08
CA ASN A 251 43.02 -0.97 -64.14
C ASN A 251 42.92 -0.30 -65.52
N ASP A 252 42.16 0.78 -65.64
CA ASP A 252 42.06 1.53 -66.91
C ASP A 252 43.41 2.18 -67.26
N GLY A 253 44.10 2.72 -66.25
CA GLY A 253 45.44 3.26 -66.42
C GLY A 253 46.45 2.22 -66.90
N LEU A 254 46.37 0.99 -66.37
CA LEU A 254 47.22 -0.12 -66.78
C LEU A 254 46.95 -0.55 -68.23
N VAL A 255 45.68 -0.62 -68.63
CA VAL A 255 45.30 -0.93 -70.03
C VAL A 255 45.87 0.13 -70.99
N ALA A 256 45.72 1.42 -70.66
CA ALA A 256 46.25 2.51 -71.48
C ALA A 256 47.79 2.49 -71.55
N LEU A 257 48.47 2.17 -70.45
CA LEU A 257 49.92 2.05 -70.40
C LEU A 257 50.41 0.87 -71.25
N SER A 258 49.74 -0.28 -71.17
CA SER A 258 50.08 -1.46 -72.00
C SER A 258 50.04 -1.13 -73.49
N GLY A 259 48.98 -0.48 -73.97
CA GLY A 259 48.89 -0.11 -75.39
C GLY A 259 49.96 0.89 -75.85
N ARG A 260 50.47 1.75 -74.93
CA ARG A 260 51.63 2.61 -75.22
C ARG A 260 52.92 1.80 -75.30
N THR A 261 53.11 0.84 -74.39
CA THR A 261 54.26 -0.07 -74.42
C THR A 261 54.29 -0.88 -75.72
N ASP A 262 53.14 -1.40 -76.18
CA ASP A 262 53.05 -2.13 -77.46
C ASP A 262 53.50 -1.26 -78.65
N ARG A 263 53.11 0.02 -78.66
CA ARG A 263 53.54 0.97 -79.70
C ARG A 263 55.04 1.27 -79.65
N ILE A 264 55.61 1.39 -78.45
CA ILE A 264 57.05 1.60 -78.26
C ILE A 264 57.81 0.36 -78.73
N ASP A 265 57.37 -0.84 -78.35
CA ASP A 265 58.01 -2.10 -78.72
C ASP A 265 58.07 -2.26 -80.24
N ALA A 266 56.94 -2.02 -80.93
CA ALA A 266 56.89 -2.00 -82.39
C ALA A 266 57.84 -0.97 -83.02
N ALA A 267 57.96 0.23 -82.43
CA ALA A 267 58.84 1.28 -82.93
C ALA A 267 60.34 0.95 -82.71
N VAL A 268 60.70 0.37 -81.56
CA VAL A 268 62.07 -0.07 -81.27
C VAL A 268 62.50 -1.15 -82.24
N GLY A 269 61.65 -2.16 -82.49
CA GLY A 269 61.93 -3.20 -83.49
C GLY A 269 62.13 -2.64 -84.90
N ALA A 270 61.34 -1.62 -85.30
CA ALA A 270 61.51 -0.95 -86.58
C ALA A 270 62.81 -0.15 -86.68
N ILE A 271 63.22 0.52 -85.59
CA ILE A 271 64.49 1.27 -85.51
C ILE A 271 65.67 0.32 -85.56
N ASP A 272 65.65 -0.77 -84.79
CA ASP A 272 66.70 -1.79 -84.79
C ASP A 272 66.96 -2.30 -86.22
N GLY A 273 65.89 -2.70 -86.93
CA GLY A 273 66.00 -3.11 -88.33
C GLY A 273 66.57 -2.04 -89.27
N ARG A 274 66.31 -0.74 -89.02
CA ARG A 274 66.93 0.36 -89.79
C ARG A 274 68.41 0.52 -89.46
N VAL A 275 68.78 0.45 -88.18
CA VAL A 275 70.18 0.56 -87.72
C VAL A 275 71.00 -0.60 -88.29
N THR A 276 70.50 -1.84 -88.24
CA THR A 276 71.18 -3.01 -88.81
C THR A 276 71.49 -2.80 -90.30
N ARG A 277 70.51 -2.32 -91.09
CA ARG A 277 70.72 -2.04 -92.52
C ARG A 277 71.74 -0.95 -92.78
N ASN A 278 71.73 0.12 -91.97
CA ASN A 278 72.70 1.21 -92.09
C ASN A 278 74.13 0.75 -91.78
N THR A 279 74.33 -0.15 -90.82
CA THR A 279 75.66 -0.69 -90.47
C THR A 279 76.23 -1.62 -91.56
N GLN A 280 75.37 -2.25 -92.35
CA GLN A 280 75.75 -3.17 -93.43
C GLN A 280 76.00 -2.47 -94.78
N SER A 281 75.70 -1.16 -94.89
CA SER A 281 75.88 -0.33 -96.09
C SER A 281 77.18 0.47 -96.01
#